data_AF-A0A496UFR8-F1
#
_entry.id   AF-A0A496UFR8-F1
#
_cell.length_a   1.000
_cell.length_b   1.000
_cell.length_c   1.000
_cell.angle_alpha   90.00
_cell.angle_beta   90.00
_cell.angle_gamma   90.00
#
_symmetry.space_group_name_H-M   'P 1'
#
loop_
_entity.id
_entity.type
_entity.pdbx_description
1 polymer ?
#
loop_
_entity_poly.entity_id
_entity_poly.type
_entity_poly.pdbx_seq_one_letter_code
_entity_poly.pdbx_strand_id
1 'polypeptide(L)'
;MLRHSYLEGNRMEDYRRELVFCYGPAAEAVEKDLSKGNIPAVEYDRKLKKYPLIGRTLHASHSAVCLNSYAASILKGSYPEGRVLTIGCPLSPLPELEIQAKPFKLCFGMVGTNHPGRNLDSIIEAVELLKDQFPEAGLVLIGSGYPDGLPIWVRKTGRLEEKEYYSWIRTLDYVFDVRYPTCGETSASLLEAMRASIPAIVTAAGAFNNLPSDAVIRVLPDNIVQGIRSAVMLLENRHDLRNTISMKGAIYAKNTSSPESLLSDWKRVLRLAAEPSIDNTEALNLYSISPAWLEPPDGFTRDLNTVPVTWKFSGMAELVGPETAQGAQVTAWGEGTAGSQKLGSEPAVIKLDGRTLRFSGNGWVSDVIWK
;
A
#
# COMPACT_ATOMS: atom_id res chain seq x y z
N MET A 1 -2.85 7.79 -8.02
CA MET A 1 -4.21 8.30 -8.36
C MET A 1 -4.25 9.82 -8.22
N LEU A 2 -3.96 10.40 -7.04
CA LEU A 2 -4.02 11.87 -6.84
C LEU A 2 -3.12 12.69 -7.78
N ARG A 3 -1.86 12.28 -8.02
CA ARG A 3 -1.01 12.93 -9.03
C ARG A 3 -1.69 12.98 -10.39
N HIS A 4 -2.20 11.84 -10.87
CA HIS A 4 -2.90 11.77 -12.15
C HIS A 4 -4.12 12.69 -12.19
N SER A 5 -4.95 12.69 -11.13
CA SER A 5 -6.10 13.58 -11.01
C SER A 5 -5.72 15.07 -11.08
N TYR A 6 -4.62 15.47 -10.44
CA TYR A 6 -4.13 16.85 -10.55
C TYR A 6 -3.65 17.18 -11.97
N LEU A 7 -2.90 16.29 -12.61
CA LEU A 7 -2.36 16.53 -13.95
C LEU A 7 -3.45 16.54 -15.03
N GLU A 8 -4.39 15.60 -14.98
CA GLU A 8 -5.54 15.54 -15.89
C GLU A 8 -6.45 16.77 -15.72
N GLY A 9 -6.58 17.27 -14.49
CA GLY A 9 -7.33 18.49 -14.18
C GLY A 9 -6.57 19.80 -14.46
N ASN A 10 -5.34 19.75 -14.98
CA ASN A 10 -4.46 20.91 -15.14
C ASN A 10 -4.25 21.72 -13.83
N ARG A 11 -4.24 21.03 -12.68
CA ARG A 11 -4.12 21.59 -11.32
C ARG A 11 -2.70 21.45 -10.77
N MET A 12 -1.72 21.96 -11.52
CA MET A 12 -0.30 21.79 -11.18
C MET A 12 0.07 22.43 -9.84
N GLU A 13 -0.48 23.61 -9.53
CA GLU A 13 -0.21 24.30 -8.26
C GLU A 13 -0.72 23.50 -7.06
N ASP A 14 -1.90 22.86 -7.18
CA ASP A 14 -2.46 22.02 -6.12
C ASP A 14 -1.62 20.77 -5.85
N TYR A 15 -1.10 20.16 -6.91
CA TYR A 15 -0.17 19.04 -6.81
C TYR A 15 1.11 19.42 -6.08
N ARG A 16 1.70 20.57 -6.42
CA ARG A 16 2.89 21.08 -5.72
C ARG A 16 2.61 21.36 -4.25
N ARG A 17 1.46 21.95 -3.93
CA ARG A 17 1.06 22.14 -2.53
C ARG A 17 0.89 20.79 -1.79
N GLU A 18 0.43 19.73 -2.45
CA GLU A 18 0.34 18.38 -1.85
C GLU A 18 1.72 17.83 -1.54
N LEU A 19 2.65 17.99 -2.49
CA LEU A 19 4.02 17.55 -2.33
C LEU A 19 4.72 18.28 -1.18
N VAL A 20 4.57 19.61 -1.09
CA VAL A 20 5.11 20.40 0.02
C VAL A 20 4.52 19.94 1.35
N PHE A 21 3.22 19.63 1.40
CA PHE A 21 2.60 19.14 2.62
C PHE A 21 3.11 17.74 3.03
N CYS A 22 3.27 16.83 2.08
CA CYS A 22 3.65 15.45 2.37
C CYS A 22 5.17 15.23 2.51
N TYR A 23 5.97 16.06 1.85
CA TYR A 23 7.41 15.85 1.69
C TYR A 23 8.23 17.09 1.92
N GLY A 24 7.64 18.27 2.07
CA GLY A 24 8.38 19.39 2.62
C GLY A 24 9.52 19.87 1.76
N PRO A 25 10.78 19.78 2.23
CA PRO A 25 11.91 20.05 1.36
C PRO A 25 12.08 19.12 0.19
N ALA A 26 11.54 17.91 0.30
CA ALA A 26 11.78 16.90 -0.71
C ALA A 26 10.72 17.08 -1.75
N ALA A 27 9.75 17.99 -1.57
CA ALA A 27 8.69 18.22 -2.52
C ALA A 27 9.25 18.43 -3.93
N GLU A 28 10.27 19.29 -4.08
CA GLU A 28 10.89 19.52 -5.39
C GLU A 28 11.68 18.30 -5.90
N ALA A 29 12.46 17.64 -5.03
CA ALA A 29 13.21 16.44 -5.39
C ALA A 29 12.29 15.28 -5.81
N VAL A 30 11.16 15.11 -5.12
CA VAL A 30 10.10 14.14 -5.36
C VAL A 30 9.34 14.51 -6.63
N GLU A 31 8.98 15.79 -6.84
CA GLU A 31 8.37 16.27 -8.08
C GLU A 31 9.24 15.94 -9.28
N LYS A 32 10.55 16.23 -9.18
CA LYS A 32 11.53 15.96 -10.24
C LYS A 32 11.65 14.46 -10.52
N ASP A 33 11.76 13.63 -9.48
CA ASP A 33 11.87 12.19 -9.66
C ASP A 33 10.61 11.58 -10.31
N LEU A 34 9.42 12.06 -9.92
CA LEU A 34 8.14 11.67 -10.50
C LEU A 34 7.90 12.24 -11.91
N SER A 35 8.59 13.31 -12.29
CA SER A 35 8.47 13.95 -13.60
C SER A 35 9.51 13.45 -14.61
N LYS A 36 10.44 12.59 -14.21
CA LYS A 36 11.33 11.88 -15.15
C LYS A 36 10.49 11.04 -16.10
N GLY A 37 10.33 11.53 -17.33
CA GLY A 37 9.68 10.81 -18.43
C GLY A 37 10.55 9.68 -18.99
N ASN A 38 9.98 8.93 -19.95
CA ASN A 38 10.65 7.87 -20.71
C ASN A 38 11.25 6.72 -19.89
N ILE A 39 10.63 6.37 -18.77
CA ILE A 39 10.93 5.13 -18.03
C ILE A 39 9.86 4.06 -18.31
N PRO A 40 10.19 2.76 -18.22
CA PRO A 40 9.20 1.70 -18.37
C PRO A 40 8.02 1.85 -17.40
N ALA A 41 6.82 1.48 -17.84
CA ALA A 41 5.59 1.64 -17.05
C ALA A 41 5.66 0.97 -15.66
N VAL A 42 6.37 -0.16 -15.55
CA VAL A 42 6.61 -0.86 -14.27
C VAL A 42 7.48 -0.03 -13.33
N GLU A 43 8.54 0.61 -13.84
CA GLU A 43 9.40 1.48 -13.04
C GLU A 43 8.65 2.73 -12.59
N TYR A 44 7.86 3.31 -13.49
CA TYR A 44 7.02 4.45 -13.17
C TYR A 44 5.97 4.12 -12.09
N ASP A 45 5.31 2.96 -12.18
CA ASP A 45 4.39 2.46 -11.14
C ASP A 45 5.09 2.28 -9.79
N ARG A 46 6.33 1.74 -9.77
CA ARG A 46 7.15 1.66 -8.55
C ARG A 46 7.41 3.03 -7.93
N LYS A 47 7.78 4.02 -8.74
CA LYS A 47 8.01 5.39 -8.26
C LYS A 47 6.76 6.03 -7.68
N LEU A 48 5.61 5.89 -8.34
CA LEU A 48 4.34 6.41 -7.83
C LEU A 48 4.00 5.86 -6.45
N LYS A 49 4.30 4.58 -6.21
CA LYS A 49 4.02 3.89 -4.94
C LYS A 49 4.97 4.27 -3.83
N LYS A 50 6.19 4.71 -4.17
CA LYS A 50 7.17 5.22 -3.21
C LYS A 50 6.77 6.57 -2.60
N TYR A 51 5.98 7.36 -3.33
CA TYR A 51 5.59 8.70 -2.91
C TYR A 51 4.06 8.83 -2.77
N PRO A 52 3.45 8.31 -1.69
CA PRO A 52 2.03 8.49 -1.42
C PRO A 52 1.67 9.97 -1.13
N LEU A 53 0.65 10.50 -1.81
CA LEU A 53 0.19 11.89 -1.68
C LEU A 53 -1.04 12.00 -0.78
N ILE A 54 -1.01 11.39 0.40
CA ILE A 54 -2.19 11.26 1.26
C ILE A 54 -2.17 12.19 2.49
N GLY A 55 -1.07 12.91 2.72
CA GLY A 55 -0.84 13.67 3.95
C GLY A 55 -1.98 14.64 4.29
N ARG A 56 -2.45 15.44 3.33
CA ARG A 56 -3.54 16.40 3.60
C ARG A 56 -4.86 15.72 3.92
N THR A 57 -5.15 14.62 3.23
CA THR A 57 -6.33 13.79 3.54
C THR A 57 -6.21 13.24 4.95
N LEU A 58 -5.02 12.74 5.34
CA LEU A 58 -4.84 12.21 6.68
C LEU A 58 -5.04 13.30 7.74
N HIS A 59 -4.42 14.46 7.55
CA HIS A 59 -4.50 15.62 8.45
C HIS A 59 -5.91 16.16 8.63
N ALA A 60 -6.68 16.28 7.54
CA ALA A 60 -8.06 16.77 7.59
C ALA A 60 -9.05 15.73 8.15
N SER A 61 -8.64 14.47 8.27
CA SER A 61 -9.52 13.39 8.71
C SER A 61 -9.47 13.21 10.23
N HIS A 62 -10.64 13.04 10.84
CA HIS A 62 -10.76 12.71 12.27
C HIS A 62 -10.20 11.32 12.62
N SER A 63 -10.26 10.39 11.66
CA SER A 63 -9.89 8.99 11.80
C SER A 63 -9.65 8.37 10.42
N ALA A 64 -8.96 7.23 10.36
CA ALA A 64 -8.83 6.44 9.15
C ALA A 64 -9.49 5.05 9.29
N VAL A 65 -10.08 4.58 8.20
CA VAL A 65 -10.66 3.25 8.08
C VAL A 65 -9.98 2.51 6.94
N CYS A 66 -9.38 1.37 7.25
CA CYS A 66 -8.61 0.55 6.32
C CYS A 66 -9.28 -0.80 6.10
N LEU A 67 -9.15 -1.35 4.89
CA LEU A 67 -9.69 -2.68 4.53
C LEU A 67 -8.77 -3.85 4.89
N ASN A 68 -7.58 -3.56 5.44
CA ASN A 68 -6.64 -4.56 5.91
C ASN A 68 -5.69 -3.95 6.94
N SER A 69 -5.08 -4.81 7.75
CA SER A 69 -4.18 -4.40 8.83
C SER A 69 -2.81 -3.89 8.34
N TYR A 70 -2.38 -4.23 7.13
CA TYR A 70 -1.12 -3.71 6.57
C TYR A 70 -1.25 -2.21 6.26
N ALA A 71 -2.32 -1.81 5.56
CA ALA A 71 -2.64 -0.40 5.35
C ALA A 71 -2.82 0.34 6.68
N ALA A 72 -3.51 -0.24 7.65
CA ALA A 72 -3.64 0.34 8.99
C ALA A 72 -2.27 0.51 9.67
N SER A 73 -1.34 -0.42 9.48
CA SER A 73 0.02 -0.33 10.03
C SER A 73 0.85 0.79 9.40
N ILE A 74 0.64 1.09 8.12
CA ILE A 74 1.29 2.23 7.44
C ILE A 74 0.82 3.55 8.06
N LEU A 75 -0.44 3.64 8.46
CA LEU A 75 -1.01 4.85 9.08
C LEU A 75 -0.74 4.93 10.60
N LYS A 76 -0.11 3.91 11.18
CA LYS A 76 0.19 3.87 12.61
C LYS A 76 1.18 4.99 12.94
N GLY A 77 0.78 5.90 13.82
CA GLY A 77 1.56 7.09 14.19
C GLY A 77 1.15 8.37 13.46
N SER A 78 0.34 8.28 12.39
CA SER A 78 -0.31 9.45 11.78
C SER A 78 -1.57 9.90 12.53
N TYR A 79 -2.08 9.07 13.43
CA TYR A 79 -3.25 9.34 14.25
C TYR A 79 -3.03 8.92 15.70
N PRO A 80 -3.80 9.49 16.66
CA PRO A 80 -3.90 8.96 18.02
C PRO A 80 -4.33 7.49 18.03
N GLU A 81 -4.01 6.79 19.14
CA GLU A 81 -4.44 5.40 19.33
C GLU A 81 -5.97 5.27 19.24
N GLY A 82 -6.44 4.18 18.64
CA GLY A 82 -7.88 3.94 18.42
C GLY A 82 -8.50 4.68 17.24
N ARG A 83 -7.79 5.62 16.60
CA ARG A 83 -8.29 6.41 15.45
C ARG A 83 -8.05 5.77 14.08
N VAL A 84 -7.41 4.61 14.04
CA VAL A 84 -7.25 3.80 12.83
C VAL A 84 -7.99 2.48 13.04
N LEU A 85 -9.07 2.26 12.28
CA LEU A 85 -9.83 1.02 12.30
C LEU A 85 -9.52 0.17 11.08
N THR A 86 -9.45 -1.14 11.29
CA THR A 86 -9.53 -2.11 10.20
C THR A 86 -10.95 -2.69 10.14
N ILE A 87 -11.50 -2.74 8.93
CA ILE A 87 -12.80 -3.35 8.63
C ILE A 87 -12.65 -4.40 7.52
N GLY A 88 -13.61 -5.31 7.43
CA GLY A 88 -13.73 -6.27 6.34
C GLY A 88 -13.93 -5.61 4.97
N CYS A 89 -13.55 -6.32 3.91
CA CYS A 89 -13.80 -5.88 2.54
C CYS A 89 -15.25 -6.23 2.15
N PRO A 90 -16.10 -5.23 1.82
CA PRO A 90 -17.47 -5.50 1.40
C PRO A 90 -17.46 -6.14 0.01
N LEU A 91 -18.14 -7.27 -0.12
CA LEU A 91 -18.30 -7.99 -1.39
C LEU A 91 -19.77 -8.32 -1.60
N SER A 92 -20.24 -8.29 -2.86
CA SER A 92 -21.59 -8.72 -3.19
C SER A 92 -21.82 -10.18 -2.78
N PRO A 93 -23.05 -10.57 -2.38
CA PRO A 93 -23.40 -11.97 -2.20
C PRO A 93 -23.04 -12.80 -3.44
N LEU A 94 -22.56 -14.03 -3.26
CA LEU A 94 -22.29 -14.90 -4.40
C LEU A 94 -23.62 -15.44 -4.93
N PRO A 95 -24.01 -15.13 -6.18
CA PRO A 95 -25.21 -15.72 -6.76
C PRO A 95 -25.00 -17.21 -7.06
N GLU A 96 -26.08 -18.00 -6.96
CA GLU A 96 -26.15 -19.32 -7.59
C GLU A 96 -26.23 -19.12 -9.10
N LEU A 97 -25.27 -19.68 -9.84
CA LEU A 97 -25.18 -19.49 -11.28
C LEU A 97 -24.76 -20.78 -11.98
N GLU A 98 -25.23 -20.94 -13.22
CA GLU A 98 -24.65 -21.89 -14.17
C GLU A 98 -23.19 -21.52 -14.46
N ILE A 99 -22.31 -22.52 -14.39
CA ILE A 99 -20.87 -22.36 -14.60
C ILE A 99 -20.62 -22.37 -16.11
N GLN A 100 -19.90 -21.36 -16.61
CA GLN A 100 -19.43 -21.34 -18.00
C GLN A 100 -18.59 -22.58 -18.30
N ALA A 101 -18.62 -23.06 -19.54
CA ALA A 101 -17.69 -24.11 -19.96
C ALA A 101 -16.24 -23.63 -19.80
N LYS A 102 -15.39 -24.48 -19.21
CA LYS A 102 -13.96 -24.16 -19.08
C LYS A 102 -13.32 -24.02 -20.46
N PRO A 103 -12.56 -22.95 -20.74
CA PRO A 103 -11.87 -22.78 -22.01
C PRO A 103 -10.66 -23.73 -22.17
N PHE A 104 -10.14 -24.27 -21.07
CA PHE A 104 -8.97 -25.14 -21.02
C PHE A 104 -9.21 -26.29 -20.03
N LYS A 105 -8.42 -27.38 -20.12
CA LYS A 105 -8.52 -28.46 -19.11
C LYS A 105 -8.07 -28.01 -17.73
N LEU A 106 -7.04 -27.16 -17.70
CA LEU A 106 -6.54 -26.52 -16.49
C LEU A 106 -6.50 -25.00 -16.71
N CYS A 107 -7.34 -24.27 -15.97
CA CYS A 107 -7.51 -22.83 -16.13
C CYS A 107 -6.77 -22.06 -15.03
N PHE A 108 -5.68 -21.39 -15.39
CA PHE A 108 -5.04 -20.39 -14.51
C PHE A 108 -5.73 -19.04 -14.69
N GLY A 109 -5.92 -18.27 -13.62
CA GLY A 109 -6.70 -17.03 -13.69
C GLY A 109 -5.97 -15.81 -13.15
N MET A 110 -6.16 -14.66 -13.81
CA MET A 110 -5.89 -13.35 -13.26
C MET A 110 -7.17 -12.51 -13.36
N VAL A 111 -7.61 -11.94 -12.23
CA VAL A 111 -8.94 -11.31 -12.11
C VAL A 111 -8.82 -9.83 -11.76
N GLY A 112 -9.51 -8.96 -12.50
CA GLY A 112 -9.51 -7.52 -12.33
C GLY A 112 -8.86 -6.77 -13.49
N THR A 113 -8.64 -5.47 -13.31
CA THR A 113 -8.00 -4.62 -14.32
C THR A 113 -6.49 -4.81 -14.32
N ASN A 114 -5.92 -4.95 -15.51
CA ASN A 114 -4.48 -5.04 -15.69
C ASN A 114 -3.81 -3.67 -15.50
N HIS A 115 -2.70 -3.67 -14.79
CA HIS A 115 -1.78 -2.54 -14.62
C HIS A 115 -0.37 -3.10 -14.39
N PRO A 116 0.71 -2.31 -14.60
CA PRO A 116 2.08 -2.84 -14.58
C PRO A 116 2.42 -3.65 -13.32
N GLY A 117 2.03 -3.16 -12.14
CA GLY A 117 2.25 -3.87 -10.88
C GLY A 117 1.52 -5.20 -10.72
N ARG A 118 0.66 -5.65 -11.65
CA ARG A 118 0.01 -6.99 -11.60
C ARG A 118 0.92 -8.12 -12.06
N ASN A 119 2.09 -7.80 -12.65
CA ASN A 119 3.09 -8.77 -13.13
C ASN A 119 2.51 -9.79 -14.13
N LEU A 120 1.71 -9.33 -15.10
CA LEU A 120 1.13 -10.17 -16.15
C LEU A 120 2.22 -10.92 -16.92
N ASP A 121 3.34 -10.28 -17.25
CA ASP A 121 4.43 -10.90 -18.01
C ASP A 121 5.01 -12.10 -17.25
N SER A 122 5.24 -11.95 -15.94
CA SER A 122 5.72 -13.06 -15.09
C SER A 122 4.68 -14.18 -14.96
N ILE A 123 3.38 -13.86 -14.97
CA ILE A 123 2.31 -14.86 -15.00
C ILE A 123 2.35 -15.63 -16.32
N ILE A 124 2.46 -14.94 -17.46
CA ILE A 124 2.53 -15.55 -18.79
C ILE A 124 3.73 -16.49 -18.85
N GLU A 125 4.91 -16.02 -18.44
CA GLU A 125 6.14 -16.84 -18.40
C GLU A 125 5.97 -18.08 -17.50
N ALA A 126 5.36 -17.92 -16.32
CA ALA A 126 5.13 -19.05 -15.42
C ALA A 126 4.15 -20.08 -16.03
N VAL A 127 3.09 -19.62 -16.68
CA VAL A 127 2.13 -20.50 -17.35
C VAL A 127 2.78 -21.20 -18.54
N GLU A 128 3.61 -20.52 -19.31
CA GLU A 128 4.37 -21.14 -20.42
C GLU A 128 5.22 -22.31 -19.93
N LEU A 129 5.98 -22.14 -18.84
CA LEU A 129 6.74 -23.22 -18.22
C LEU A 129 5.85 -24.37 -17.69
N LEU A 130 4.67 -24.05 -17.17
CA LEU A 130 3.72 -25.06 -16.71
C LEU A 130 3.11 -25.86 -17.87
N LYS A 131 3.05 -25.31 -19.09
CA LYS A 131 2.50 -26.02 -20.25
C LYS A 131 3.37 -27.20 -20.69
N ASP A 132 4.65 -27.24 -20.33
CA ASP A 132 5.51 -28.42 -20.53
C ASP A 132 4.99 -29.64 -19.76
N GLN A 133 4.38 -29.42 -18.59
CA GLN A 133 3.76 -30.47 -17.78
C GLN A 133 2.25 -30.60 -18.02
N PHE A 134 1.59 -29.49 -18.39
CA PHE A 134 0.15 -29.42 -18.64
C PHE A 134 -0.13 -28.80 -20.03
N PRO A 135 0.04 -29.56 -21.13
CA PRO A 135 -0.06 -29.01 -22.50
C PRO A 135 -1.42 -28.37 -22.84
N GLU A 136 -2.49 -28.82 -22.18
CA GLU A 136 -3.86 -28.33 -22.35
C GLU A 136 -4.26 -27.25 -21.33
N ALA A 137 -3.31 -26.74 -20.55
CA ALA A 137 -3.54 -25.61 -19.65
C ALA A 137 -3.56 -24.27 -20.40
N GLY A 138 -4.24 -23.29 -19.83
CA GLY A 138 -4.27 -21.92 -20.36
C GLY A 138 -4.58 -20.88 -19.30
N LEU A 139 -4.38 -19.62 -19.68
CA LEU A 139 -4.55 -18.46 -18.81
C LEU A 139 -5.84 -17.73 -19.17
N VAL A 140 -6.70 -17.48 -18.18
CA VAL A 140 -7.94 -16.74 -18.30
C VAL A 140 -7.80 -15.38 -17.62
N LEU A 141 -7.92 -14.33 -18.41
CA LEU A 141 -7.79 -12.94 -17.99
C LEU A 141 -9.18 -12.33 -17.86
N ILE A 142 -9.69 -12.30 -16.63
CA ILE A 142 -11.04 -11.86 -16.30
C ILE A 142 -10.99 -10.36 -15.96
N GLY A 143 -11.49 -9.51 -16.85
CA GLY A 143 -11.46 -8.05 -16.69
C GLY A 143 -10.89 -7.31 -17.91
N SER A 144 -10.51 -6.05 -17.70
CA SER A 144 -10.09 -5.12 -18.77
C SER A 144 -8.63 -4.64 -18.64
N GLY A 145 -8.14 -3.94 -19.66
CA GLY A 145 -6.80 -3.33 -19.66
C GLY A 145 -5.64 -4.27 -20.06
N TYR A 146 -5.95 -5.50 -20.45
CA TYR A 146 -4.96 -6.46 -20.93
C TYR A 146 -4.48 -6.11 -22.35
N PRO A 147 -3.18 -6.26 -22.66
CA PRO A 147 -2.64 -5.94 -23.97
C PRO A 147 -3.18 -6.89 -25.06
N ASP A 148 -2.97 -6.50 -26.32
CA ASP A 148 -3.18 -7.35 -27.49
C ASP A 148 -1.95 -8.20 -27.79
N GLY A 149 -2.05 -9.13 -28.75
CA GLY A 149 -0.94 -9.99 -29.15
C GLY A 149 -0.53 -11.04 -28.11
N LEU A 150 -1.42 -11.38 -27.19
CA LEU A 150 -1.18 -12.42 -26.19
C LEU A 150 -1.15 -13.83 -26.84
N PRO A 151 -0.44 -14.80 -26.24
CA PRO A 151 -0.39 -16.16 -26.75
C PRO A 151 -1.77 -16.80 -26.93
N ILE A 152 -1.90 -17.73 -27.88
CA ILE A 152 -3.19 -18.38 -28.22
C ILE A 152 -3.83 -19.15 -27.06
N TRP A 153 -3.02 -19.58 -26.09
CA TRP A 153 -3.48 -20.24 -24.86
C TRP A 153 -3.91 -19.25 -23.77
N VAL A 154 -4.06 -17.96 -24.10
CA VAL A 154 -4.57 -16.91 -23.23
C VAL A 154 -5.96 -16.46 -23.70
N ARG A 155 -6.96 -16.52 -22.81
CA ARG A 155 -8.33 -16.07 -23.04
C ARG A 155 -8.62 -14.78 -22.28
N LYS A 156 -8.89 -13.69 -22.99
CA LYS A 156 -9.41 -12.44 -22.43
C LYS A 156 -10.94 -12.45 -22.39
N THR A 157 -11.56 -12.03 -21.30
CA THR A 157 -13.03 -11.87 -21.22
C THR A 157 -13.50 -10.44 -21.53
N GLY A 158 -12.67 -9.44 -21.25
CA GLY A 158 -13.13 -8.04 -21.18
C GLY A 158 -13.89 -7.76 -19.88
N ARG A 159 -14.52 -6.57 -19.80
CA ARG A 159 -15.40 -6.21 -18.69
C ARG A 159 -16.72 -6.97 -18.84
N LEU A 160 -17.16 -7.58 -17.75
CA LEU A 160 -18.33 -8.46 -17.71
C LEU A 160 -19.37 -7.88 -16.74
N GLU A 161 -20.63 -8.23 -16.96
CA GLU A 161 -21.67 -8.06 -15.95
C GLU A 161 -21.44 -9.01 -14.77
N GLU A 162 -21.97 -8.66 -13.60
CA GLU A 162 -21.65 -9.35 -12.33
C GLU A 162 -21.90 -10.86 -12.39
N LYS A 163 -23.01 -11.30 -12.99
CA LYS A 163 -23.34 -12.72 -13.16
C LYS A 163 -22.29 -13.45 -14.02
N GLU A 164 -21.92 -12.89 -15.16
CA GLU A 164 -20.92 -13.51 -16.03
C GLU A 164 -19.54 -13.51 -15.39
N TYR A 165 -19.18 -12.43 -14.71
CA TYR A 165 -17.94 -12.30 -13.94
C TYR A 165 -17.78 -13.45 -12.92
N TYR A 166 -18.79 -13.69 -12.09
CA TYR A 166 -18.74 -14.79 -11.12
C TYR A 166 -18.76 -16.17 -11.77
N SER A 167 -19.46 -16.34 -12.89
CA SER A 167 -19.43 -17.60 -13.64
C SER A 167 -18.05 -17.89 -14.23
N TRP A 168 -17.37 -16.87 -14.76
CA TRP A 168 -15.99 -16.98 -15.25
C TRP A 168 -14.99 -17.31 -14.15
N ILE A 169 -15.10 -16.70 -12.96
CA ILE A 169 -14.24 -17.05 -11.81
C ILE A 169 -14.32 -18.54 -11.49
N ARG A 170 -15.52 -19.14 -11.57
CA ARG A 170 -15.73 -20.58 -11.29
C ARG A 170 -15.15 -21.51 -12.35
N THR A 171 -14.73 -20.99 -13.51
CA THR A 171 -14.00 -21.78 -14.52
C THR A 171 -12.54 -22.01 -14.15
N LEU A 172 -12.01 -21.25 -13.19
CA LEU A 172 -10.60 -21.29 -12.81
C LEU A 172 -10.28 -22.53 -11.97
N ASP A 173 -9.04 -23.00 -12.09
CA ASP A 173 -8.44 -24.02 -11.23
C ASP A 173 -7.49 -23.41 -10.22
N TYR A 174 -6.88 -22.27 -10.56
CA TYR A 174 -6.03 -21.45 -9.72
C TYR A 174 -6.24 -19.97 -10.04
N VAL A 175 -6.06 -19.11 -9.05
CA VAL A 175 -6.02 -17.66 -9.25
C VAL A 175 -4.66 -17.11 -8.82
N PHE A 176 -4.09 -16.23 -9.64
CA PHE A 176 -2.84 -15.55 -9.35
C PHE A 176 -3.12 -14.08 -9.03
N ASP A 177 -2.73 -13.66 -7.82
CA ASP A 177 -2.64 -12.24 -7.45
C ASP A 177 -1.21 -11.94 -6.99
N VAL A 178 -0.31 -11.94 -7.95
CA VAL A 178 1.12 -11.70 -7.72
C VAL A 178 1.49 -10.23 -7.87
N ARG A 179 0.60 -9.34 -7.42
CA ARG A 179 0.82 -7.90 -7.50
C ARG A 179 2.06 -7.50 -6.70
N TYR A 180 2.98 -6.80 -7.37
CA TYR A 180 4.16 -6.21 -6.76
C TYR A 180 4.78 -5.12 -7.65
N PRO A 181 5.23 -3.99 -7.09
CA PRO A 181 5.03 -3.55 -5.71
C PRO A 181 3.55 -3.27 -5.39
N THR A 182 3.22 -3.16 -4.11
CA THR A 182 1.85 -2.89 -3.62
C THR A 182 1.82 -1.57 -2.83
N CYS A 183 0.69 -0.88 -2.84
CA CYS A 183 0.40 0.26 -1.97
C CYS A 183 -0.17 -0.19 -0.61
N GLY A 184 -0.29 -1.50 -0.38
CA GLY A 184 -1.02 -2.03 0.78
C GLY A 184 -2.53 -2.16 0.55
N GLU A 185 -3.00 -2.11 -0.69
CA GLU A 185 -4.41 -2.27 -1.02
C GLU A 185 -4.94 -3.69 -0.77
N THR A 186 -6.24 -3.80 -0.47
CA THR A 186 -6.95 -5.09 -0.41
C THR A 186 -7.40 -5.49 -1.82
N SER A 187 -7.25 -6.77 -2.18
CA SER A 187 -7.72 -7.30 -3.46
C SER A 187 -9.10 -7.92 -3.34
N ALA A 188 -10.14 -7.18 -3.76
CA ALA A 188 -11.51 -7.68 -3.77
C ALA A 188 -11.66 -8.88 -4.73
N SER A 189 -11.04 -8.82 -5.92
CA SER A 189 -11.11 -9.90 -6.90
C SER A 189 -10.44 -11.19 -6.43
N LEU A 190 -9.36 -11.10 -5.64
CA LEU A 190 -8.77 -12.25 -4.96
C LEU A 190 -9.76 -12.86 -3.96
N LEU A 191 -10.39 -12.04 -3.11
CA LEU A 191 -11.37 -12.53 -2.14
C LEU A 191 -12.59 -13.17 -2.82
N GLU A 192 -13.04 -12.65 -3.97
CA GLU A 192 -14.11 -13.25 -4.76
C GLU A 192 -13.73 -14.62 -5.32
N ALA A 193 -12.52 -14.76 -5.86
CA ALA A 193 -12.00 -16.05 -6.31
C ALA A 193 -11.84 -17.05 -5.15
N MET A 194 -11.33 -16.59 -4.00
CA MET A 194 -11.24 -17.41 -2.79
C MET A 194 -12.63 -17.85 -2.30
N ARG A 195 -13.65 -16.97 -2.30
CA ARG A 195 -15.05 -17.33 -1.94
C ARG A 195 -15.63 -18.38 -2.88
N ALA A 196 -15.22 -18.40 -4.14
CA ALA A 196 -15.54 -19.44 -5.12
C ALA A 196 -14.71 -20.72 -4.96
N SER A 197 -13.94 -20.85 -3.86
CA SER A 197 -13.06 -21.99 -3.54
C SER A 197 -11.92 -22.20 -4.52
N ILE A 198 -11.52 -21.15 -5.24
CA ILE A 198 -10.37 -21.19 -6.15
C ILE A 198 -9.09 -21.01 -5.31
N PRO A 199 -8.13 -21.97 -5.36
CA PRO A 199 -6.89 -21.85 -4.62
C PRO A 199 -6.06 -20.68 -5.17
N ALA A 200 -5.56 -19.84 -4.25
CA ALA A 200 -4.87 -18.61 -4.60
C ALA A 200 -3.36 -18.69 -4.39
N ILE A 201 -2.62 -18.21 -5.37
CA ILE A 201 -1.17 -17.97 -5.31
C ILE A 201 -0.94 -16.46 -5.36
N VAL A 202 -0.29 -15.92 -4.34
CA VAL A 202 -0.14 -14.47 -4.13
C VAL A 202 1.30 -14.09 -3.86
N THR A 203 1.67 -12.83 -4.08
CA THR A 203 3.00 -12.35 -3.68
C THR A 203 3.08 -12.20 -2.16
N ALA A 204 4.20 -12.57 -1.55
CA ALA A 204 4.54 -12.35 -0.13
C ALA A 204 4.85 -10.87 0.18
N ALA A 205 3.87 -9.99 -0.05
CA ALA A 205 4.03 -8.55 0.14
C ALA A 205 2.73 -7.87 0.61
N GLY A 206 2.88 -6.76 1.33
CA GLY A 206 1.78 -5.90 1.75
C GLY A 206 0.65 -6.65 2.46
N ALA A 207 -0.59 -6.37 2.06
CA ALA A 207 -1.78 -6.96 2.65
C ALA A 207 -1.83 -8.50 2.53
N PHE A 208 -1.15 -9.09 1.54
CA PHE A 208 -1.13 -10.55 1.35
C PHE A 208 -0.32 -11.29 2.43
N ASN A 209 0.59 -10.60 3.13
CA ASN A 209 1.26 -11.16 4.30
C ASN A 209 0.30 -11.43 5.46
N ASN A 210 -0.84 -10.73 5.51
CA ASN A 210 -1.80 -10.84 6.59
C ASN A 210 -2.92 -11.86 6.32
N LEU A 211 -2.95 -12.47 5.13
CA LEU A 211 -3.85 -13.59 4.86
C LEU A 211 -3.47 -14.80 5.75
N PRO A 212 -4.37 -15.74 6.06
CA PRO A 212 -3.98 -16.96 6.75
C PRO A 212 -3.00 -17.78 5.90
N SER A 213 -1.94 -18.32 6.52
CA SER A 213 -0.93 -19.12 5.80
C SER A 213 -1.46 -20.44 5.25
N ASP A 214 -2.57 -20.93 5.77
CA ASP A 214 -3.28 -22.12 5.31
C ASP A 214 -4.38 -21.81 4.28
N ALA A 215 -4.57 -20.53 3.90
CA ALA A 215 -5.60 -20.08 2.97
C ALA A 215 -5.06 -19.68 1.58
N VAL A 216 -3.74 -19.49 1.44
CA VAL A 216 -3.07 -19.09 0.19
C VAL A 216 -1.65 -19.67 0.13
N ILE A 217 -1.09 -19.83 -1.07
CA ILE A 217 0.35 -20.01 -1.25
C ILE A 217 0.98 -18.64 -1.54
N ARG A 218 2.09 -18.33 -0.86
CA ARG A 218 2.84 -17.09 -1.10
C ARG A 218 4.11 -17.36 -1.89
N VAL A 219 4.38 -16.51 -2.87
CA VAL A 219 5.61 -16.52 -3.67
C VAL A 219 6.40 -15.23 -3.41
N LEU A 220 7.73 -15.32 -3.48
CA LEU A 220 8.58 -14.16 -3.25
C LEU A 220 8.51 -13.18 -4.44
N PRO A 221 8.52 -11.86 -4.21
CA PRO A 221 8.43 -10.86 -5.28
C PRO A 221 9.55 -10.92 -6.32
N ASP A 222 10.74 -11.38 -5.92
CA ASP A 222 11.93 -11.54 -6.77
C ASP A 222 11.96 -12.89 -7.50
N ASN A 223 11.00 -13.78 -7.22
CA ASN A 223 10.94 -15.12 -7.79
C ASN A 223 9.52 -15.53 -8.19
N ILE A 224 8.74 -14.60 -8.75
CA ILE A 224 7.32 -14.81 -9.09
C ILE A 224 7.16 -16.00 -10.07
N VAL A 225 7.97 -16.05 -11.12
CA VAL A 225 7.85 -17.07 -12.19
C VAL A 225 8.02 -18.48 -11.64
N GLN A 226 9.16 -18.76 -11.01
CA GLN A 226 9.43 -20.10 -10.45
C GLN A 226 8.58 -20.39 -9.22
N GLY A 227 8.21 -19.36 -8.46
CA GLY A 227 7.28 -19.46 -7.35
C GLY A 227 5.91 -19.97 -7.78
N ILE A 228 5.32 -19.37 -8.81
CA ILE A 228 4.03 -19.81 -9.38
C ILE A 228 4.15 -21.26 -9.87
N ARG A 229 5.19 -21.56 -10.67
CA ARG A 229 5.40 -22.91 -11.21
C ARG A 229 5.49 -23.96 -10.09
N SER A 230 6.32 -23.70 -9.08
CA SER A 230 6.52 -24.62 -7.96
C SER A 230 5.25 -24.80 -7.12
N ALA A 231 4.51 -23.71 -6.91
CA ALA A 231 3.24 -23.74 -6.18
C ALA A 231 2.19 -24.59 -6.91
N VAL A 232 2.02 -24.41 -8.23
CA VAL A 232 1.08 -25.21 -9.02
C VAL A 232 1.51 -26.67 -9.03
N MET A 233 2.78 -26.98 -9.29
CA MET A 233 3.29 -28.36 -9.27
C MET A 233 3.08 -29.03 -7.90
N LEU A 234 3.26 -28.31 -6.80
CA LEU A 234 2.98 -28.83 -5.46
C LEU A 234 1.49 -29.20 -5.31
N LEU A 235 0.59 -28.30 -5.70
CA LEU A 235 -0.85 -28.49 -5.49
C LEU A 235 -1.45 -29.55 -6.43
N GLU A 236 -0.93 -29.70 -7.64
CA GLU A 236 -1.28 -30.81 -8.54
C GLU A 236 -0.74 -32.16 -8.01
N ASN A 237 0.38 -32.17 -7.30
CA ASN A 237 0.89 -33.40 -6.65
C ASN A 237 0.25 -33.69 -5.28
N ARG A 238 -0.37 -32.69 -4.64
CA ARG A 238 -0.96 -32.76 -3.30
C ARG A 238 -2.38 -32.22 -3.31
N HIS A 239 -3.31 -33.02 -3.86
CA HIS A 239 -4.73 -32.66 -3.93
C HIS A 239 -5.35 -32.40 -2.54
N ASP A 240 -4.88 -33.08 -1.49
CA ASP A 240 -5.28 -32.85 -0.11
C ASP A 240 -4.92 -31.42 0.35
N LEU A 241 -3.73 -30.95 0.01
CA LEU A 241 -3.27 -29.59 0.29
C LEU A 241 -4.05 -28.57 -0.53
N ARG A 242 -4.26 -28.84 -1.83
CA ARG A 242 -5.09 -28.01 -2.72
C ARG A 242 -6.49 -27.81 -2.14
N ASN A 243 -7.15 -28.91 -1.77
CA ASN A 243 -8.49 -28.87 -1.17
C ASN A 243 -8.51 -28.11 0.16
N THR A 244 -7.48 -28.30 1.00
CA THR A 244 -7.34 -27.58 2.27
C THR A 244 -7.24 -26.08 2.04
N ILE A 245 -6.34 -25.64 1.14
CA ILE A 245 -6.14 -24.21 0.83
C ILE A 245 -7.41 -23.60 0.23
N SER A 246 -8.05 -24.28 -0.73
CA SER A 246 -9.32 -23.85 -1.31
C SER A 246 -10.41 -23.66 -0.25
N MET A 247 -10.58 -24.63 0.65
CA MET A 247 -11.57 -24.58 1.72
C MET A 247 -11.28 -23.45 2.72
N LYS A 248 -10.02 -23.34 3.18
CA LYS A 248 -9.60 -22.30 4.14
C LYS A 248 -9.68 -20.91 3.54
N GLY A 249 -9.31 -20.76 2.26
CA GLY A 249 -9.49 -19.53 1.49
C GLY A 249 -10.94 -19.11 1.39
N ALA A 250 -11.84 -20.05 1.05
CA ALA A 250 -13.28 -19.78 0.99
C ALA A 250 -13.86 -19.37 2.35
N ILE A 251 -13.47 -20.03 3.44
CA ILE A 251 -13.91 -19.67 4.80
C ILE A 251 -13.42 -18.28 5.18
N TYR A 252 -12.13 -17.99 4.99
CA TYR A 252 -11.55 -16.69 5.30
C TYR A 252 -12.26 -15.57 4.55
N ALA A 253 -12.43 -15.74 3.24
CA ALA A 253 -13.02 -14.71 2.40
C ALA A 253 -14.52 -14.51 2.68
N LYS A 254 -15.27 -15.58 2.98
CA LYS A 254 -16.68 -15.48 3.43
C LYS A 254 -16.81 -14.74 4.76
N ASN A 255 -15.95 -15.03 5.73
CA ASN A 255 -15.98 -14.38 7.04
C ASN A 255 -15.64 -12.89 6.94
N THR A 256 -14.58 -12.56 6.18
CA THR A 256 -14.11 -11.18 5.97
C THR A 256 -15.14 -10.29 5.29
N SER A 257 -16.03 -10.86 4.47
CA SER A 257 -17.07 -10.12 3.74
C SER A 257 -18.49 -10.43 4.22
N SER A 258 -18.67 -11.04 5.40
CA SER A 258 -20.00 -11.41 5.89
C SER A 258 -20.82 -10.17 6.26
N PRO A 259 -22.13 -10.10 5.91
CA PRO A 259 -22.99 -8.97 6.25
C PRO A 259 -22.99 -8.64 7.76
N GLU A 260 -22.94 -9.66 8.61
CA GLU A 260 -22.95 -9.52 10.06
C GLU A 260 -21.65 -8.87 10.57
N SER A 261 -20.50 -9.32 10.06
CA SER A 261 -19.21 -8.73 10.43
C SER A 261 -19.09 -7.31 9.89
N LEU A 262 -19.51 -7.06 8.65
CA LEU A 262 -19.52 -5.73 8.06
C LEU A 262 -20.44 -4.77 8.83
N LEU A 263 -21.63 -5.23 9.25
CA LEU A 263 -22.52 -4.41 10.08
C LEU A 263 -21.86 -4.06 11.43
N SER A 264 -21.20 -5.01 12.08
CA SER A 264 -20.44 -4.77 13.31
C SER A 264 -19.33 -3.75 13.09
N ASP A 265 -18.58 -3.89 12.00
CA ASP A 265 -17.50 -3.00 11.58
C ASP A 265 -17.99 -1.58 11.33
N TRP A 266 -19.06 -1.42 10.55
CA TRP A 266 -19.65 -0.10 10.29
C TRP A 266 -20.22 0.53 11.56
N LYS A 267 -20.78 -0.24 12.49
CA LYS A 267 -21.15 0.28 13.82
C LYS A 267 -19.94 0.78 14.61
N ARG A 268 -18.78 0.13 14.50
CA ARG A 268 -17.52 0.62 15.10
C ARG A 268 -17.07 1.93 14.45
N VAL A 269 -17.15 2.01 13.12
CA VAL A 269 -16.83 3.24 12.36
C VAL A 269 -17.74 4.40 12.77
N LEU A 270 -19.05 4.17 12.87
CA LEU A 270 -20.01 5.20 13.29
C LEU A 270 -19.77 5.67 14.72
N ARG A 271 -19.42 4.77 15.65
CA ARG A 271 -19.05 5.16 17.01
C ARG A 271 -17.80 6.03 17.02
N LEU A 272 -16.76 5.63 16.29
CA LEU A 272 -15.53 6.41 16.16
C LEU A 272 -15.80 7.79 15.57
N ALA A 273 -16.65 7.89 14.56
CA ALA A 273 -17.00 9.17 13.94
C ALA A 273 -17.88 10.06 14.84
N ALA A 274 -18.60 9.48 15.79
CA ALA A 274 -19.45 10.20 16.74
C ALA A 274 -18.70 10.64 18.01
N GLU A 275 -17.49 10.11 18.26
CA GLU A 275 -16.65 10.60 19.34
C GLU A 275 -16.33 12.07 19.09
N PRO A 276 -16.72 12.98 20.00
CA PRO A 276 -16.35 14.37 19.85
C PRO A 276 -14.83 14.44 19.72
N SER A 277 -14.34 15.27 18.80
CA SER A 277 -12.94 15.68 18.84
C SER A 277 -12.75 16.42 20.17
N ILE A 278 -12.34 15.70 21.20
CA ILE A 278 -11.97 16.26 22.49
C ILE A 278 -10.88 17.29 22.15
N ASP A 279 -11.21 18.58 22.32
CA ASP A 279 -10.47 19.78 21.93
C ASP A 279 -10.20 20.01 20.43
N ASN A 280 -11.17 20.60 19.72
CA ASN A 280 -10.96 21.14 18.37
C ASN A 280 -11.48 22.57 18.22
N THR A 281 -11.43 23.35 19.30
CA THR A 281 -11.66 24.79 19.29
C THR A 281 -10.31 25.50 19.49
N GLU A 282 -9.82 26.09 18.39
CA GLU A 282 -8.68 27.02 18.26
C GLU A 282 -7.25 26.48 18.07
N ALA A 283 -7.04 25.16 17.98
CA ALA A 283 -5.75 24.59 17.58
C ALA A 283 -5.89 23.33 16.72
N LEU A 284 -6.51 23.43 15.54
CA LEU A 284 -6.21 22.47 14.47
C LEU A 284 -4.70 22.58 14.19
N ASN A 285 -3.94 21.55 14.58
CA ASN A 285 -2.49 21.50 14.59
C ASN A 285 -1.87 22.04 13.30
N LEU A 286 -1.36 23.27 13.34
CA LEU A 286 -0.51 23.86 12.29
C LEU A 286 0.92 23.27 12.30
N TYR A 287 1.17 22.20 13.07
CA TYR A 287 2.51 21.80 13.53
C TYR A 287 2.82 20.30 13.43
N SER A 288 2.78 19.73 12.21
CA SER A 288 3.52 18.52 11.79
C SER A 288 2.67 17.31 11.36
N ILE A 289 2.96 16.85 10.14
CA ILE A 289 3.34 15.46 9.89
C ILE A 289 4.83 15.53 9.55
N SER A 290 5.68 14.90 10.38
CA SER A 290 7.15 15.02 10.52
C SER A 290 7.85 16.15 9.75
N PRO A 291 8.51 17.13 10.39
CA PRO A 291 9.29 18.12 9.68
C PRO A 291 10.52 17.56 8.98
N ALA A 292 11.01 16.35 9.22
CA ALA A 292 11.97 15.77 8.24
C ALA A 292 11.32 15.47 6.87
N TRP A 293 9.99 15.51 6.81
CA TRP A 293 9.16 15.62 5.63
C TRP A 293 8.63 17.09 5.41
N LEU A 294 9.23 18.15 5.99
CA LEU A 294 9.07 19.66 5.82
C LEU A 294 10.45 20.36 5.54
N GLU A 295 10.60 21.49 4.80
CA GLU A 295 11.92 22.08 4.34
C GLU A 295 12.97 22.16 5.49
N PRO A 296 14.25 21.65 5.47
CA PRO A 296 15.13 21.96 6.58
C PRO A 296 15.38 23.46 6.57
N PRO A 297 15.26 24.12 7.72
CA PRO A 297 15.61 25.53 7.84
C PRO A 297 17.13 25.72 7.80
N ASP A 298 17.57 26.98 7.80
CA ASP A 298 18.97 27.35 7.67
C ASP A 298 19.90 26.62 8.67
N GLY A 299 20.93 26.01 8.10
CA GLY A 299 21.93 25.21 8.82
C GLY A 299 21.60 23.71 8.93
N PHE A 300 20.44 23.28 8.47
CA PHE A 300 20.10 21.88 8.26
C PHE A 300 20.12 21.49 6.77
N THR A 301 20.21 20.20 6.50
CA THR A 301 20.32 19.57 5.17
C THR A 301 19.70 18.19 5.24
N ARG A 302 18.76 17.82 4.37
CA ARG A 302 18.09 16.52 4.52
C ARG A 302 18.98 15.31 4.20
N ASP A 303 18.90 14.26 5.02
CA ASP A 303 19.42 12.91 4.80
C ASP A 303 18.29 11.86 4.63
N LEU A 304 18.19 11.32 3.41
CA LEU A 304 17.22 10.29 3.02
C LEU A 304 17.71 8.85 3.23
N ASN A 305 18.99 8.66 3.55
CA ASN A 305 19.57 7.33 3.79
C ASN A 305 19.34 6.86 5.24
N THR A 306 18.77 7.74 6.05
CA THR A 306 18.29 7.45 7.40
C THR A 306 16.83 6.99 7.33
N VAL A 307 16.46 6.11 8.25
CA VAL A 307 15.08 5.62 8.39
C VAL A 307 14.65 5.91 9.83
N PRO A 308 13.74 6.88 10.05
CA PRO A 308 13.05 7.74 9.08
C PRO A 308 13.97 8.79 8.44
N VAL A 309 13.53 9.41 7.33
CA VAL A 309 14.20 10.56 6.70
C VAL A 309 14.48 11.64 7.75
N THR A 310 15.62 12.32 7.66
CA THR A 310 16.08 13.32 8.65
C THR A 310 16.69 14.56 8.03
N TRP A 311 16.96 15.59 8.82
CA TRP A 311 17.70 16.80 8.53
C TRP A 311 19.07 16.77 9.21
N LYS A 312 20.13 16.47 8.49
CA LYS A 312 21.54 16.63 8.87
C LYS A 312 21.95 18.10 9.08
N PHE A 313 22.70 18.45 10.12
CA PHE A 313 23.32 19.77 10.30
C PHE A 313 24.83 19.65 10.49
N SER A 314 25.57 20.70 10.12
CA SER A 314 27.03 20.78 10.16
C SER A 314 27.47 22.22 10.47
N GLY A 315 28.28 22.46 11.50
CA GLY A 315 28.65 23.81 11.92
C GLY A 315 27.67 24.39 12.93
N MET A 316 26.90 25.43 12.60
CA MET A 316 25.82 25.98 13.45
C MET A 316 24.52 26.09 12.64
N ALA A 317 23.39 25.80 13.28
CA ALA A 317 22.06 25.81 12.65
C ALA A 317 20.98 26.29 13.60
N GLU A 318 19.90 26.88 13.08
CA GLU A 318 18.78 27.36 13.88
C GLU A 318 17.42 26.93 13.32
N LEU A 319 16.50 26.66 14.23
CA LEU A 319 15.12 26.29 13.96
C LEU A 319 14.23 27.31 14.65
N VAL A 320 13.34 27.99 13.92
CA VAL A 320 12.47 29.01 14.50
C VAL A 320 11.01 28.56 14.43
N GLY A 321 10.37 28.59 15.58
CA GLY A 321 9.02 28.15 15.80
C GLY A 321 7.97 29.23 15.62
N PRO A 322 6.70 28.84 15.76
CA PRO A 322 5.53 29.73 15.69
C PRO A 322 5.58 30.84 16.73
N GLU A 323 4.83 31.92 16.50
CA GLU A 323 4.83 33.07 17.43
C GLU A 323 4.38 32.71 18.85
N THR A 324 3.54 31.69 19.00
CA THR A 324 3.04 31.20 20.29
C THR A 324 3.96 30.20 20.97
N ALA A 325 5.03 29.75 20.28
CA ALA A 325 5.87 28.68 20.79
C ALA A 325 6.85 29.19 21.86
N GLN A 326 6.89 28.47 22.98
CA GLN A 326 7.78 28.69 24.12
C GLN A 326 8.92 27.66 24.18
N GLY A 327 8.93 26.67 23.29
CA GLY A 327 10.02 25.70 23.14
C GLY A 327 9.74 24.70 22.02
N ALA A 328 10.52 23.63 21.95
CA ALA A 328 10.22 22.49 21.10
C ALA A 328 10.85 21.19 21.61
N GLN A 329 10.34 20.08 21.07
CA GLN A 329 11.00 18.79 21.11
C GLN A 329 11.58 18.47 19.74
N VAL A 330 12.85 18.10 19.71
CA VAL A 330 13.57 17.79 18.48
C VAL A 330 14.22 16.42 18.63
N THR A 331 14.02 15.54 17.66
CA THR A 331 14.74 14.26 17.62
C THR A 331 16.04 14.48 16.89
N ALA A 332 17.18 14.40 17.59
CA ALA A 332 18.49 14.73 17.01
C ALA A 332 19.64 13.81 17.49
N TRP A 333 20.73 13.70 16.73
CA TRP A 333 21.95 12.99 17.13
C TRP A 333 23.17 13.42 16.32
N GLY A 334 24.38 13.03 16.73
CA GLY A 334 25.64 13.34 16.06
C GLY A 334 26.73 13.82 17.01
N GLU A 335 27.79 14.40 16.46
CA GLU A 335 28.89 15.00 17.21
C GLU A 335 28.72 16.52 17.31
N GLY A 336 28.13 17.00 18.41
CA GLY A 336 27.80 18.43 18.54
C GLY A 336 26.89 18.75 19.72
N THR A 337 26.12 19.83 19.62
CA THR A 337 25.14 20.25 20.62
C THR A 337 23.82 20.70 20.01
N ALA A 338 22.73 20.58 20.76
CA ALA A 338 21.47 21.26 20.52
C ALA A 338 21.13 22.09 21.77
N GLY A 339 21.00 23.40 21.63
CA GLY A 339 21.00 24.34 22.74
C GLY A 339 22.29 24.21 23.57
N SER A 340 22.14 24.00 24.88
CA SER A 340 23.27 23.75 25.80
C SER A 340 23.62 22.26 25.97
N GLN A 341 22.87 21.34 25.37
CA GLN A 341 23.03 19.90 25.56
C GLN A 341 23.89 19.27 24.46
N LYS A 342 24.73 18.29 24.82
CA LYS A 342 25.55 17.52 23.88
C LYS A 342 24.75 16.43 23.18
N LEU A 343 24.99 16.26 21.88
CA LEU A 343 24.46 15.17 21.07
C LEU A 343 25.28 13.90 21.29
N GLY A 344 24.62 12.74 21.24
CA GLY A 344 25.26 11.42 21.23
C GLY A 344 25.27 10.79 19.84
N SER A 345 25.94 9.65 19.68
CA SER A 345 26.07 8.94 18.40
C SER A 345 24.76 8.29 17.90
N GLU A 346 23.74 8.16 18.75
CA GLU A 346 22.44 7.55 18.47
C GLU A 346 21.30 8.60 18.54
N PRO A 347 20.23 8.48 17.73
CA PRO A 347 19.03 9.34 17.77
C PRO A 347 18.47 9.54 19.19
N ALA A 348 18.42 10.78 19.69
CA ALA A 348 17.87 11.09 21.02
C ALA A 348 16.96 12.33 20.99
N VAL A 349 15.89 12.32 21.79
CA VAL A 349 14.96 13.45 21.87
C VAL A 349 15.50 14.49 22.84
N ILE A 350 15.60 15.73 22.37
CA ILE A 350 16.16 16.84 23.13
C ILE A 350 15.08 17.90 23.29
N LYS A 351 14.93 18.35 24.54
CA LYS A 351 14.03 19.46 24.91
C LYS A 351 14.82 20.75 24.89
N LEU A 352 14.29 21.71 24.16
CA LEU A 352 14.90 23.00 23.94
C LEU A 352 13.87 24.09 24.23
N ASP A 353 14.27 25.09 25.01
CA ASP A 353 13.42 26.19 25.41
C ASP A 353 13.57 27.38 24.45
N GLY A 354 12.48 28.12 24.30
CA GLY A 354 12.39 29.28 23.43
C GLY A 354 11.94 28.96 22.01
N ARG A 355 11.39 29.98 21.35
CA ARG A 355 10.91 29.93 19.96
C ARG A 355 12.03 29.61 18.97
N THR A 356 13.27 29.96 19.27
CA THR A 356 14.43 29.70 18.40
C THR A 356 15.33 28.66 19.04
N LEU A 357 15.45 27.52 18.39
CA LEU A 357 16.28 26.39 18.79
C LEU A 357 17.60 26.47 18.03
N ARG A 358 18.73 26.19 18.68
CA ARG A 358 20.06 26.29 18.07
C ARG A 358 20.76 24.94 18.09
N PHE A 359 21.57 24.66 17.09
CA PHE A 359 22.32 23.42 16.94
C PHE A 359 23.74 23.75 16.52
N SER A 360 24.73 22.99 16.98
CA SER A 360 26.11 23.13 16.56
C SER A 360 26.83 21.79 16.45
N GLY A 361 27.93 21.72 15.69
CA GLY A 361 28.63 20.48 15.37
C GLY A 361 28.01 19.77 14.17
N ASN A 362 28.02 18.44 14.17
CA ASN A 362 27.66 17.60 13.03
C ASN A 362 26.66 16.53 13.43
N GLY A 363 25.41 16.61 12.97
CA GLY A 363 24.35 15.72 13.44
C GLY A 363 23.13 15.65 12.54
N TRP A 364 22.03 15.04 12.97
CA TRP A 364 20.77 14.84 12.23
C TRP A 364 19.56 15.18 13.08
N VAL A 365 18.43 15.53 12.45
CA VAL A 365 17.14 15.86 13.07
C VAL A 365 15.98 15.20 12.33
N SER A 366 15.25 14.27 12.93
CA SER A 366 14.14 13.58 12.22
C SER A 366 12.76 14.22 12.43
N ASP A 367 12.60 15.02 13.48
CA ASP A 367 11.30 15.57 13.84
C ASP A 367 11.46 16.80 14.74
N VAL A 368 10.53 17.74 14.62
CA VAL A 368 10.47 19.00 15.37
C VAL A 368 9.01 19.26 15.71
N ILE A 369 8.72 19.26 17.00
CA ILE A 369 7.38 19.51 17.54
C ILE A 369 7.46 20.76 18.41
N TRP A 370 6.87 21.85 17.92
CA TRP A 370 6.83 23.13 18.59
C TRP A 370 5.89 23.11 19.81
N LYS A 371 6.31 23.74 20.90
CA LYS A 371 5.68 23.68 22.22
C LYS A 371 5.17 25.02 22.69
#